data_AF-A0A7Y3X9I7-F1
#
_entry.id   AF-A0A7Y3X9I7-F1
#
_cell.length_a   1.000
_cell.length_b   1.000
_cell.length_c   1.000
_cell.angle_alpha   90.00
_cell.angle_beta   90.00
_cell.angle_gamma   90.00
#
_symmetry.space_group_name_H-M   'P 1'
#
loop_
_entity.id
_entity.type
_entity.pdbx_description
1 polymer ?
#
loop_
_entity_poly.entity_id
_entity_poly.type
_entity_poly.pdbx_seq_one_letter_code
_entity_poly.pdbx_strand_id
1 'polypeptide(L)'
;MASIERDLTFPVDGQLLMVLPRAGASINNPDVHLPILRSDGDGYYLEMRVEADTNDAGEVAVIRRVPLEDLTTDEWEELKQQYDSLDLETLAAQGIAKGLEKIQDRKIQRLFMALLTFLNPRQVGIVLYLYKLADEQNNGPVVTFRSNNLLENLGYSRTKGGSFHAKVRSQLNRDLVALHRVELVLAKSLREGNKIGAEVIIKSILRIKSYKIENLSRDFDLAKAADYTYELADSYTVSLEFFEGSSRTGDYVLFAGDVDVTQKLGSNTKNDYRTKLLIYLASRLKWDSPQDGQYLTISKQYLFKNLDLLGSNSSRNNQIFWRTVEELQQEGYILGAQELPGKRKTPSIQFQINPQKLRPSAV
;
A
#
# COMPACT_ATOMS: atom_id res chain seq x y z
N MET A 1 -8.88 37.00 -13.23
CA MET A 1 -9.25 35.71 -13.84
C MET A 1 -8.05 34.78 -13.72
N ALA A 2 -8.01 33.98 -12.66
CA ALA A 2 -6.99 32.94 -12.46
C ALA A 2 -7.73 31.61 -12.52
N SER A 3 -7.73 31.00 -13.70
CA SER A 3 -8.31 29.69 -13.96
C SER A 3 -7.29 28.89 -14.75
N ILE A 4 -7.18 27.59 -14.42
CA ILE A 4 -6.40 26.54 -15.09
C ILE A 4 -5.00 26.27 -14.47
N GLU A 5 -4.97 25.79 -13.23
CA GLU A 5 -3.84 24.97 -12.71
C GLU A 5 -4.33 23.70 -11.97
N ARG A 6 -5.64 23.48 -11.88
CA ARG A 6 -6.23 22.35 -11.12
C ARG A 6 -5.99 20.96 -11.73
N ASP A 7 -5.54 20.86 -12.99
CA ASP A 7 -5.43 19.58 -13.71
C ASP A 7 -4.03 18.94 -13.72
N LEU A 8 -3.00 19.57 -13.12
CA LEU A 8 -1.63 19.08 -13.30
C LEU A 8 -1.12 18.16 -12.19
N THR A 9 -1.66 18.27 -10.97
CA THR A 9 -1.18 17.47 -9.84
C THR A 9 -2.28 17.18 -8.84
N PHE A 10 -2.19 16.04 -8.14
CA PHE A 10 -3.02 15.74 -6.99
C PHE A 10 -2.14 15.46 -5.74
N PRO A 11 -2.61 15.84 -4.55
CA PRO A 11 -1.89 15.67 -3.29
C PRO A 11 -2.11 14.28 -2.68
N VAL A 12 -1.04 13.66 -2.18
CA VAL A 12 -1.06 12.43 -1.38
C VAL A 12 -0.48 12.71 0.00
N ASP A 13 -1.18 12.20 1.03
CA ASP A 13 -0.87 12.46 2.44
C ASP A 13 0.56 12.06 2.82
N GLY A 14 1.24 12.93 3.57
CA GLY A 14 2.63 12.74 4.01
C GLY A 14 2.78 11.56 4.94
N GLN A 15 1.92 11.44 5.97
CA GLN A 15 1.94 10.31 6.90
C GLN A 15 1.69 8.99 6.19
N LEU A 16 0.77 8.95 5.22
CA LEU A 16 0.57 7.77 4.38
C LEU A 16 1.84 7.40 3.62
N LEU A 17 2.45 8.33 2.90
CA LEU A 17 3.67 8.07 2.11
C LEU A 17 4.83 7.61 2.98
N MET A 18 4.94 8.13 4.20
CA MET A 18 5.93 7.72 5.18
C MET A 18 5.81 6.25 5.56
N VAL A 19 4.58 5.70 5.62
CA VAL A 19 4.35 4.31 6.02
C VAL A 19 4.27 3.33 4.85
N LEU A 20 3.88 3.77 3.64
CA LEU A 20 3.63 2.89 2.49
C LEU A 20 4.79 1.92 2.17
N PRO A 21 6.07 2.33 2.10
CA PRO A 21 7.17 1.41 1.78
C PRO A 21 7.28 0.23 2.75
N ARG A 22 7.09 0.49 4.05
CA ARG A 22 7.18 -0.53 5.12
C ARG A 22 5.90 -1.33 5.23
N ALA A 23 4.75 -0.67 5.13
CA ALA A 23 3.43 -1.29 5.11
C ALA A 23 3.20 -2.18 3.86
N GLY A 24 3.95 -1.98 2.77
CA GLY A 24 3.93 -2.83 1.57
C GLY A 24 5.12 -3.79 1.41
N ALA A 25 6.04 -3.82 2.37
CA ALA A 25 7.19 -4.74 2.36
C ALA A 25 6.75 -6.21 2.16
N SER A 26 7.45 -6.93 1.28
CA SER A 26 7.12 -8.33 1.01
C SER A 26 7.61 -9.26 2.12
N ILE A 27 7.10 -10.50 2.15
CA ILE A 27 7.57 -11.55 3.07
C ILE A 27 9.07 -11.88 2.94
N ASN A 28 9.71 -11.46 1.84
CA ASN A 28 11.13 -11.69 1.60
C ASN A 28 12.00 -10.54 2.12
N ASN A 29 11.39 -9.46 2.60
CA ASN A 29 12.12 -8.34 3.18
C ASN A 29 12.72 -8.78 4.53
N PRO A 30 14.01 -8.50 4.80
CA PRO A 30 14.68 -8.98 6.01
C PRO A 30 14.11 -8.40 7.32
N ASP A 31 13.41 -7.27 7.25
CA ASP A 31 12.86 -6.60 8.43
C ASP A 31 11.41 -7.03 8.73
N VAL A 32 10.88 -7.98 7.95
CA VAL A 32 9.52 -8.49 8.09
C VAL A 32 9.50 -9.72 8.99
N HIS A 33 8.69 -9.64 10.04
CA HIS A 33 8.31 -10.77 10.86
C HIS A 33 7.01 -11.37 10.33
N LEU A 34 6.99 -12.69 10.16
CA LEU A 34 5.85 -13.44 9.66
C LEU A 34 4.61 -13.25 10.56
N PRO A 35 3.39 -13.43 10.01
CA PRO A 35 2.16 -13.23 10.76
C PRO A 35 2.10 -14.10 12.01
N ILE A 36 1.64 -13.55 13.14
CA ILE A 36 1.42 -14.27 14.40
C ILE A 36 0.01 -14.01 14.91
N LEU A 37 -0.56 -15.01 15.58
CA LEU A 37 -1.83 -14.90 16.29
C LEU A 37 -1.61 -14.26 17.67
N ARG A 38 -2.44 -13.28 18.00
CA ARG A 38 -2.43 -12.59 19.29
C ARG A 38 -3.82 -12.48 19.88
N SER A 39 -3.83 -12.39 21.21
CA SER A 39 -5.00 -12.08 22.02
C SER A 39 -4.62 -10.95 22.97
N ASP A 40 -5.45 -9.93 23.06
CA ASP A 40 -5.40 -8.92 24.13
C ASP A 40 -6.74 -8.92 24.89
N GLY A 41 -6.93 -7.95 25.79
CA GLY A 41 -8.17 -7.82 26.55
C GLY A 41 -9.38 -7.44 25.69
N ASP A 42 -9.17 -6.98 24.46
CA ASP A 42 -10.19 -6.45 23.55
C ASP A 42 -10.53 -7.43 22.41
N GLY A 43 -9.75 -8.50 22.24
CA GLY A 43 -10.10 -9.62 21.35
C GLY A 43 -8.91 -10.33 20.75
N TYR A 44 -9.17 -10.99 19.61
CA TYR A 44 -8.18 -11.76 18.86
C TYR A 44 -7.78 -11.04 17.58
N TYR A 45 -6.51 -11.13 17.20
CA TYR A 45 -6.02 -10.51 15.98
C TYR A 45 -4.87 -11.29 15.37
N LEU A 46 -4.75 -11.18 14.04
CA LEU A 46 -3.59 -11.62 13.28
C LEU A 46 -2.70 -10.39 13.03
N GLU A 47 -1.45 -10.42 13.43
CA GLU A 47 -0.51 -9.31 13.21
C GLU A 47 0.76 -9.73 12.48
N MET A 48 1.32 -8.83 11.69
CA MET A 48 2.58 -8.99 10.97
C MET A 48 3.37 -7.71 11.15
N ARG A 49 4.61 -7.81 11.61
CA ARG A 49 5.43 -6.65 11.98
C ARG A 49 6.51 -6.40 10.95
N VAL A 50 6.75 -5.13 10.67
CA VAL A 50 7.88 -4.66 9.86
C VAL A 50 8.67 -3.69 10.72
N GLU A 51 9.91 -4.05 11.06
CA GLU A 51 10.75 -3.23 11.95
C GLU A 51 11.18 -1.93 11.28
N ALA A 52 11.70 -0.97 12.04
CA ALA A 52 12.45 0.15 11.47
C ALA A 52 13.93 -0.21 11.43
N ASP A 53 14.65 0.25 10.41
CA ASP A 53 16.11 0.23 10.46
C ASP A 53 16.61 1.35 11.36
N THR A 54 17.29 0.97 12.45
CA THR A 54 17.81 1.94 13.43
C THR A 54 18.87 2.88 12.84
N ASN A 55 19.40 2.58 11.66
CA ASN A 55 20.39 3.41 10.98
C ASN A 55 19.79 4.33 9.90
N ASP A 56 18.50 4.20 9.60
CA ASP A 56 17.79 5.08 8.67
C ASP A 56 16.68 5.85 9.41
N ALA A 57 16.92 7.13 9.69
CA ALA A 57 15.93 8.00 10.33
C ALA A 57 14.66 8.22 9.48
N GLY A 58 14.68 7.86 8.19
CA GLY A 58 13.54 7.91 7.29
C GLY A 58 12.71 6.62 7.23
N GLU A 59 12.90 5.69 8.16
CA GLU A 59 12.08 4.47 8.27
C GLU A 59 11.22 4.46 9.55
N VAL A 60 9.99 3.92 9.44
CA VAL A 60 9.04 3.76 10.54
C VAL A 60 8.68 2.30 10.70
N ALA A 61 8.68 1.83 11.94
CA ALA A 61 8.19 0.50 12.27
C ALA A 61 6.67 0.47 12.12
N VAL A 62 6.15 -0.55 11.43
CA VAL A 62 4.72 -0.68 11.14
C VAL A 62 4.27 -2.08 11.50
N ILE A 63 3.18 -2.18 12.25
CA ILE A 63 2.45 -3.43 12.43
C ILE A 63 1.24 -3.37 11.50
N ARG A 64 1.09 -4.41 10.67
CA ARG A 64 -0.15 -4.69 9.96
C ARG A 64 -0.95 -5.64 10.84
N ARG A 65 -2.19 -5.32 11.16
CA ARG A 65 -3.05 -6.22 11.94
C ARG A 65 -4.42 -6.34 11.33
N VAL A 66 -5.05 -7.49 11.54
CA VAL A 66 -6.43 -7.77 11.17
C VAL A 66 -7.16 -8.31 12.39
N PRO A 67 -8.18 -7.60 12.90
CA PRO A 67 -9.06 -8.11 13.93
C PRO A 67 -9.76 -9.39 13.49
N LEU A 68 -9.81 -10.38 14.38
CA LEU A 68 -10.53 -11.64 14.19
C LEU A 68 -11.85 -11.57 14.96
N GLU A 69 -12.80 -10.82 14.38
CA GLU A 69 -14.12 -10.60 14.97
C GLU A 69 -14.94 -11.90 15.05
N ASP A 70 -15.74 -11.99 16.10
CA ASP A 70 -16.74 -13.03 16.36
C ASP A 70 -16.18 -14.45 16.55
N LEU A 71 -14.91 -14.58 16.94
CA LEU A 71 -14.36 -15.89 17.34
C LEU A 71 -14.75 -16.24 18.77
N THR A 72 -15.32 -17.43 18.94
CA THR A 72 -15.43 -18.07 20.25
C THR A 72 -14.05 -18.54 20.75
N THR A 73 -13.93 -18.83 22.05
CA THR A 73 -12.69 -19.35 22.63
C THR A 73 -12.29 -20.70 22.02
N ASP A 74 -13.25 -21.57 21.70
CA ASP A 74 -12.96 -22.87 21.08
C ASP A 74 -12.44 -22.72 19.65
N GLU A 75 -13.07 -21.84 18.85
CA GLU A 75 -12.60 -21.52 17.48
C GLU A 75 -11.21 -20.88 17.49
N TRP A 76 -10.91 -20.06 18.49
CA TRP A 76 -9.59 -19.48 18.68
C TRP A 76 -8.52 -20.55 18.97
N GLU A 77 -8.78 -21.48 19.88
CA GLU A 77 -7.83 -22.55 20.19
C GLU A 77 -7.64 -23.51 19.01
N GLU A 78 -8.70 -23.81 18.24
CA GLU A 78 -8.59 -24.58 17.00
C GLU A 78 -7.71 -23.85 15.97
N LEU A 79 -7.95 -22.55 15.77
CA LEU A 79 -7.16 -21.74 14.86
C LEU A 79 -5.68 -21.69 15.27
N LYS A 80 -5.41 -21.57 16.57
CA LYS A 80 -4.04 -21.58 17.10
C LYS A 80 -3.33 -22.90 16.80
N GLN A 81 -4.01 -24.03 16.99
CA GLN A 81 -3.47 -25.35 16.63
C GLN A 81 -3.21 -25.48 15.12
N GLN A 82 -4.14 -25.00 14.28
CA GLN A 82 -3.94 -24.98 12.83
C GLN A 82 -2.72 -24.13 12.46
N TYR A 83 -2.59 -22.95 13.06
CA TYR A 83 -1.47 -22.03 12.85
C TYR A 83 -0.12 -22.61 13.28
N ASP A 84 -0.03 -23.24 14.45
CA ASP A 84 1.20 -23.87 14.95
C ASP A 84 1.68 -25.02 14.05
N SER A 85 0.78 -25.59 13.24
CA SER A 85 1.10 -26.62 12.25
C SER A 85 1.51 -26.07 10.87
N LEU A 86 1.42 -24.75 10.66
CA LEU A 86 1.78 -24.12 9.40
C LEU A 86 3.30 -24.08 9.24
N ASP A 87 3.74 -24.50 8.07
CA ASP A 87 5.12 -24.29 7.65
C ASP A 87 5.22 -22.92 6.99
N LEU A 88 5.41 -21.90 7.84
CA LEU A 88 5.56 -20.52 7.36
C LEU A 88 6.88 -20.30 6.61
N GLU A 89 7.89 -21.14 6.80
CA GLU A 89 9.14 -21.11 6.01
C GLU A 89 8.86 -21.52 4.56
N THR A 90 7.95 -22.46 4.36
CA THR A 90 7.44 -22.85 3.03
C THR A 90 6.70 -21.70 2.31
N LEU A 91 6.20 -20.66 3.01
CA LEU A 91 5.63 -19.48 2.34
C LEU A 91 6.65 -18.76 1.46
N ALA A 92 7.89 -18.62 1.95
CA ALA A 92 8.97 -17.98 1.21
C ALA A 92 9.53 -18.89 0.10
N ALA A 93 9.61 -20.20 0.37
CA ALA A 93 10.21 -21.17 -0.55
C ALA A 93 9.26 -21.62 -1.68
N GLN A 94 7.99 -21.91 -1.38
CA GLN A 94 7.03 -22.50 -2.32
C GLN A 94 5.82 -21.60 -2.62
N GLY A 95 5.68 -20.48 -1.91
CA GLY A 95 4.68 -19.45 -2.15
C GLY A 95 3.52 -19.45 -1.15
N ILE A 96 2.87 -18.29 -1.06
CA ILE A 96 1.83 -17.99 -0.06
C ILE A 96 0.67 -19.00 -0.09
N ALA A 97 0.18 -19.34 -1.29
CA ALA A 97 -0.96 -20.25 -1.41
C ALA A 97 -0.66 -21.61 -0.76
N LYS A 98 0.51 -22.19 -1.06
CA LYS A 98 0.93 -23.48 -0.51
C LYS A 98 1.13 -23.46 1.00
N GLY A 99 1.79 -22.42 1.53
CA GLY A 99 2.00 -22.33 2.97
C GLY A 99 0.72 -22.11 3.78
N LEU A 100 -0.39 -21.73 3.14
CA LEU A 100 -1.71 -21.59 3.78
C LEU A 100 -2.69 -22.72 3.43
N GLU A 101 -2.25 -23.80 2.77
CA GLU A 101 -3.15 -24.90 2.35
C GLU A 101 -3.77 -25.65 3.54
N LYS A 102 -3.11 -25.65 4.70
CA LYS A 102 -3.61 -26.33 5.91
C LYS A 102 -4.68 -25.56 6.68
N ILE A 103 -4.87 -24.27 6.37
CA ILE A 103 -5.95 -23.47 6.98
C ILE A 103 -7.26 -23.89 6.30
N GLN A 104 -8.12 -24.57 7.04
CA GLN A 104 -9.38 -25.07 6.49
C GLN A 104 -10.43 -23.97 6.32
N ASP A 105 -10.44 -23.01 7.26
CA ASP A 105 -11.36 -21.88 7.20
C ASP A 105 -10.94 -20.89 6.10
N ARG A 106 -11.79 -20.78 5.07
CA ARG A 106 -11.60 -19.84 3.96
C ARG A 106 -11.65 -18.37 4.37
N LYS A 107 -12.43 -18.01 5.40
CA LYS A 107 -12.46 -16.65 5.97
C LYS A 107 -11.07 -16.33 6.49
N ILE A 108 -10.54 -17.18 7.37
CA ILE A 108 -9.21 -16.99 7.95
C ILE A 108 -8.11 -17.03 6.90
N GLN A 109 -8.12 -17.98 5.97
CA GLN A 109 -7.15 -18.05 4.88
C GLN A 109 -7.09 -16.74 4.07
N ARG A 110 -8.25 -16.11 3.81
CA ARG A 110 -8.32 -14.80 3.14
C ARG A 110 -7.71 -13.68 3.99
N LEU A 111 -7.87 -13.71 5.32
CA LEU A 111 -7.24 -12.71 6.20
C LEU A 111 -5.72 -12.85 6.22
N PHE A 112 -5.19 -14.07 6.28
CA PHE A 112 -3.75 -14.34 6.12
C PHE A 112 -3.24 -13.84 4.78
N MET A 113 -3.93 -14.17 3.68
CA MET A 113 -3.56 -13.68 2.35
C MET A 113 -3.58 -12.15 2.27
N ALA A 114 -4.60 -11.50 2.85
CA ALA A 114 -4.71 -10.04 2.85
C ALA A 114 -3.52 -9.40 3.56
N LEU A 115 -3.08 -9.99 4.68
CA LEU A 115 -1.94 -9.49 5.46
C LEU A 115 -0.59 -9.70 4.74
N LEU A 116 -0.38 -10.91 4.18
CA LEU A 116 0.86 -11.30 3.50
C LEU A 116 1.05 -10.59 2.14
N THR A 117 -0.03 -10.14 1.51
CA THR A 117 -0.01 -9.46 0.20
C THR A 117 -0.46 -8.01 0.27
N PHE A 118 -0.51 -7.45 1.49
CA PHE A 118 -0.97 -6.09 1.74
C PHE A 118 -0.11 -5.05 1.01
N LEU A 119 -0.77 -4.01 0.49
CA LEU A 119 -0.20 -2.95 -0.33
C LEU A 119 0.67 -3.47 -1.48
N ASN A 120 0.22 -4.55 -2.12
CA ASN A 120 0.75 -4.93 -3.41
C ASN A 120 0.56 -3.77 -4.43
N PRO A 121 1.29 -3.77 -5.57
CA PRO A 121 1.27 -2.67 -6.52
C PRO A 121 -0.11 -2.27 -7.05
N ARG A 122 -1.02 -3.24 -7.22
CA ARG A 122 -2.39 -2.96 -7.61
C ARG A 122 -3.14 -2.19 -6.52
N GLN A 123 -2.95 -2.57 -5.25
CA GLN A 123 -3.51 -1.84 -4.12
C GLN A 123 -2.94 -0.43 -4.00
N VAL A 124 -1.64 -0.24 -4.23
CA VAL A 124 -1.03 1.10 -4.31
C VAL A 124 -1.65 1.93 -5.45
N GLY A 125 -1.84 1.34 -6.64
CA GLY A 125 -2.54 2.00 -7.75
C GLY A 125 -3.96 2.42 -7.40
N ILE A 126 -4.71 1.57 -6.69
CA ILE A 126 -6.05 1.92 -6.16
C ILE A 126 -5.95 3.13 -5.21
N VAL A 127 -4.99 3.13 -4.29
CA VAL A 127 -4.80 4.25 -3.35
C VAL A 127 -4.51 5.55 -4.09
N LEU A 128 -3.58 5.56 -5.04
CA LEU A 128 -3.27 6.76 -5.82
C LEU A 128 -4.48 7.25 -6.62
N TYR A 129 -5.24 6.34 -7.24
CA TYR A 129 -6.49 6.68 -7.91
C TYR A 129 -7.50 7.35 -6.97
N LEU A 130 -7.67 6.81 -5.75
CA LEU A 130 -8.62 7.37 -4.78
C LEU A 130 -8.18 8.75 -4.29
N TYR A 131 -6.89 9.00 -4.12
CA TYR A 131 -6.39 10.34 -3.77
C TYR A 131 -6.58 11.36 -4.90
N LYS A 132 -6.36 10.95 -6.15
CA LYS A 132 -6.69 11.77 -7.31
C LYS A 132 -8.19 12.09 -7.35
N LEU A 133 -9.03 11.08 -7.17
CA LEU A 133 -10.47 11.26 -7.16
C LEU A 133 -10.96 12.10 -5.98
N ALA A 134 -10.29 12.02 -4.82
CA ALA A 134 -10.57 12.90 -3.69
C ALA A 134 -10.36 14.37 -4.06
N ASP A 135 -9.27 14.69 -4.76
CA ASP A 135 -8.96 16.03 -5.25
C ASP A 135 -10.04 16.53 -6.23
N GLU A 136 -10.46 15.68 -7.18
CA GLU A 136 -11.56 15.94 -8.12
C GLU A 136 -12.92 16.16 -7.41
N GLN A 137 -13.15 15.52 -6.26
CA GLN A 137 -14.40 15.58 -5.48
C GLN A 137 -14.39 16.62 -4.36
N ASN A 138 -13.71 17.76 -4.57
CA ASN A 138 -13.56 18.87 -3.61
C ASN A 138 -12.57 18.60 -2.47
N ASN A 139 -11.59 17.73 -2.69
CA ASN A 139 -10.48 17.46 -1.77
C ASN A 139 -10.95 17.05 -0.36
N GLY A 140 -11.98 16.19 -0.30
CA GLY A 140 -12.53 15.65 0.93
C GLY A 140 -11.98 14.26 1.28
N PRO A 141 -12.02 13.84 2.57
CA PRO A 141 -11.60 12.50 2.97
C PRO A 141 -12.57 11.41 2.51
N VAL A 142 -13.80 11.76 2.13
CA VAL A 142 -14.83 10.83 1.68
C VAL A 142 -14.92 10.87 0.17
N VAL A 143 -14.77 9.71 -0.46
CA VAL A 143 -14.75 9.55 -1.91
C VAL A 143 -15.81 8.55 -2.34
N THR A 144 -16.56 8.88 -3.38
CA THR A 144 -17.50 7.95 -4.03
C THR A 144 -16.99 7.57 -5.41
N PHE A 145 -16.96 6.28 -5.74
CA PHE A 145 -16.49 5.81 -7.04
C PHE A 145 -17.28 4.61 -7.57
N ARG A 146 -17.26 4.45 -8.89
CA ARG A 146 -17.77 3.24 -9.56
C ARG A 146 -16.67 2.22 -9.73
N SER A 147 -16.96 0.96 -9.43
CA SER A 147 -15.98 -0.12 -9.54
C SER A 147 -15.50 -0.34 -10.97
N ASN A 148 -16.39 -0.16 -11.95
CA ASN A 148 -16.03 -0.28 -13.36
C ASN A 148 -15.04 0.82 -13.80
N ASN A 149 -15.24 2.07 -13.36
CA ASN A 149 -14.34 3.18 -13.67
C ASN A 149 -12.95 2.94 -13.06
N LEU A 150 -12.89 2.41 -11.83
CA LEU A 150 -11.63 2.02 -11.21
C LEU A 150 -10.93 0.91 -12.01
N LEU A 151 -11.65 -0.12 -12.48
CA LEU A 151 -11.07 -1.16 -13.32
C LEU A 151 -10.52 -0.63 -14.64
N GLU A 152 -11.21 0.31 -15.29
CA GLU A 152 -10.72 0.97 -16.52
C GLU A 152 -9.45 1.78 -16.25
N ASN A 153 -9.40 2.54 -15.15
CA ASN A 153 -8.21 3.29 -14.74
C ASN A 153 -7.02 2.38 -14.41
N LEU A 154 -7.29 1.18 -13.87
CA LEU A 154 -6.27 0.15 -13.68
C LEU A 154 -5.86 -0.56 -14.99
N GLY A 155 -6.39 -0.14 -16.15
CA GLY A 155 -6.02 -0.66 -17.46
C GLY A 155 -6.74 -1.96 -17.87
N TYR A 156 -7.81 -2.35 -17.18
CA TYR A 156 -8.61 -3.51 -17.57
C TYR A 156 -9.61 -3.16 -18.68
N SER A 157 -9.76 -4.08 -19.63
CA SER A 157 -10.77 -3.97 -20.69
C SER A 157 -12.05 -4.73 -20.35
N ARG A 158 -13.17 -4.19 -20.82
CA ARG A 158 -14.47 -4.86 -20.74
C ARG A 158 -14.53 -6.06 -21.68
N THR A 159 -15.27 -7.08 -21.29
CA THR A 159 -15.67 -8.20 -22.14
C THR A 159 -16.71 -7.74 -23.18
N LYS A 160 -16.95 -8.58 -24.21
CA LYS A 160 -17.97 -8.29 -25.25
C LYS A 160 -19.37 -8.02 -24.70
N GLY A 161 -19.69 -8.53 -23.51
CA GLY A 161 -20.97 -8.29 -22.81
C GLY A 161 -21.00 -7.00 -21.98
N GLY A 162 -20.00 -6.13 -22.09
CA GLY A 162 -19.96 -4.83 -21.39
C GLY A 162 -19.51 -4.87 -19.91
N SER A 163 -19.32 -6.07 -19.35
CA SER A 163 -18.82 -6.27 -17.97
C SER A 163 -17.37 -6.75 -17.94
N PHE A 164 -16.76 -6.84 -16.76
CA PHE A 164 -15.41 -7.36 -16.55
C PHE A 164 -15.41 -8.85 -16.22
N HIS A 165 -14.31 -9.55 -16.52
CA HIS A 165 -14.14 -10.95 -16.11
C HIS A 165 -14.32 -11.11 -14.59
N ALA A 166 -15.06 -12.15 -14.17
CA ALA A 166 -15.35 -12.41 -12.76
C ALA A 166 -14.09 -12.48 -11.87
N LYS A 167 -12.99 -13.04 -12.39
CA LYS A 167 -11.69 -13.08 -11.70
C LYS A 167 -11.17 -11.68 -11.36
N VAL A 168 -11.25 -10.73 -12.30
CA VAL A 168 -10.80 -9.34 -12.11
C VAL A 168 -11.68 -8.62 -11.09
N ARG A 169 -12.99 -8.85 -11.15
CA ARG A 169 -13.95 -8.30 -10.19
C ARG A 169 -13.72 -8.82 -8.77
N SER A 170 -13.57 -10.14 -8.63
CA SER A 170 -13.28 -10.78 -7.34
C SER A 170 -11.95 -10.31 -6.76
N GLN A 171 -10.92 -10.14 -7.60
CA GLN A 171 -9.65 -9.57 -7.16
C GLN A 171 -9.81 -8.13 -6.65
N LEU A 172 -10.59 -7.28 -7.35
CA LEU A 172 -10.82 -5.91 -6.89
C LEU A 172 -11.54 -5.87 -5.55
N ASN A 173 -12.56 -6.73 -5.36
CA ASN A 173 -13.24 -6.81 -4.07
C ASN A 173 -12.25 -7.18 -2.95
N ARG A 174 -11.39 -8.18 -3.18
CA ARG A 174 -10.36 -8.58 -2.20
C ARG A 174 -9.39 -7.45 -1.88
N ASP A 175 -8.98 -6.67 -2.89
CA ASP A 175 -8.08 -5.53 -2.69
C ASP A 175 -8.75 -4.43 -1.84
N LEU A 176 -10.01 -4.08 -2.15
CA LEU A 176 -10.77 -3.08 -1.38
C LEU A 176 -11.02 -3.54 0.06
N VAL A 177 -11.36 -4.83 0.26
CA VAL A 177 -11.55 -5.40 1.59
C VAL A 177 -10.24 -5.45 2.38
N ALA A 178 -9.11 -5.76 1.74
CA ALA A 178 -7.80 -5.72 2.39
C ALA A 178 -7.45 -4.30 2.86
N LEU A 179 -7.59 -3.30 1.98
CA LEU A 179 -7.37 -1.89 2.32
C LEU A 179 -8.32 -1.38 3.42
N HIS A 180 -9.50 -1.98 3.55
CA HIS A 180 -10.51 -1.67 4.54
C HIS A 180 -10.26 -2.30 5.93
N ARG A 181 -9.80 -3.56 5.95
CA ARG A 181 -9.71 -4.38 7.16
C ARG A 181 -8.34 -4.41 7.81
N VAL A 182 -7.27 -4.26 7.02
CA VAL A 182 -5.92 -4.23 7.58
C VAL A 182 -5.71 -2.88 8.25
N GLU A 183 -5.38 -2.91 9.52
CA GLU A 183 -5.00 -1.75 10.30
C GLU A 183 -3.49 -1.63 10.33
N LEU A 184 -3.00 -0.42 10.15
CA LEU A 184 -1.63 -0.03 10.32
C LEU A 184 -1.48 0.61 11.70
N VAL A 185 -0.68 -0.03 12.54
CA VAL A 185 -0.31 0.47 13.86
C VAL A 185 1.12 0.99 13.80
N LEU A 186 1.31 2.25 14.17
CA LEU A 186 2.62 2.88 14.29
C LEU A 186 2.71 3.64 15.61
N ALA A 187 3.93 3.72 16.16
CA ALA A 187 4.20 4.50 17.36
C ALA A 187 5.06 5.71 17.01
N LYS A 188 4.70 6.89 17.53
CA LYS A 188 5.50 8.11 17.47
C LYS A 188 5.97 8.48 18.87
N SER A 189 7.22 8.91 19.00
CA SER A 189 7.70 9.44 20.28
C SER A 189 7.06 10.80 20.55
N LEU A 190 6.44 10.95 21.72
CA LEU A 190 5.96 12.22 22.23
C LEU A 190 6.97 12.74 23.26
N ARG A 191 7.54 13.92 23.02
CA ARG A 191 8.36 14.62 24.02
C ARG A 191 7.55 15.77 24.60
N GLU A 192 7.11 15.62 25.85
CA GLU A 192 6.43 16.67 26.62
C GLU A 192 7.34 17.12 27.76
N GLY A 193 8.11 18.18 27.53
CA GLY A 193 9.14 18.64 28.46
C GLY A 193 10.19 17.57 28.72
N ASN A 194 10.31 17.12 29.98
CA ASN A 194 11.24 16.04 30.39
C ASN A 194 10.63 14.63 30.33
N LYS A 195 9.34 14.49 29.98
CA LYS A 195 8.68 13.18 29.88
C LYS A 195 8.75 12.67 28.45
N ILE A 196 9.12 11.40 28.31
CA ILE A 196 9.06 10.65 27.05
C ILE A 196 7.81 9.79 27.10
N GLY A 197 6.85 10.09 26.23
CA GLY A 197 5.66 9.28 25.97
C GLY A 197 5.69 8.69 24.56
N ALA A 198 4.65 7.95 24.21
CA ALA A 198 4.42 7.44 22.87
C ALA A 198 2.97 7.66 22.45
N GLU A 199 2.76 8.19 21.25
CA GLU A 199 1.47 8.20 20.57
C GLU A 199 1.37 6.93 19.73
N VAL A 200 0.32 6.14 19.93
CA VAL A 200 0.03 4.98 19.09
C VAL A 200 -1.08 5.35 18.12
N ILE A 201 -0.79 5.30 16.83
CA ILE A 201 -1.73 5.63 15.76
C ILE A 201 -2.17 4.33 15.10
N ILE A 202 -3.48 4.16 14.98
CA ILE A 202 -4.12 2.98 14.40
C ILE A 202 -5.04 3.47 13.29
N LYS A 203 -4.71 3.15 12.04
CA LYS A 203 -5.48 3.56 10.86
C LYS A 203 -5.51 2.45 9.82
N SER A 204 -6.64 2.23 9.16
CA SER A 204 -6.66 1.49 7.89
C SER A 204 -6.26 2.41 6.74
N ILE A 205 -6.01 1.90 5.54
CA ILE A 205 -5.75 2.78 4.39
C ILE A 205 -7.04 3.52 3.99
N LEU A 206 -8.15 2.80 4.00
CA LEU A 206 -9.49 3.34 3.81
C LEU A 206 -10.50 2.64 4.72
N ARG A 207 -11.68 3.22 4.88
CA ARG A 207 -12.85 2.55 5.48
C ARG A 207 -14.03 2.61 4.53
N ILE A 208 -14.59 1.46 4.18
CA ILE A 208 -15.83 1.39 3.39
C ILE A 208 -16.98 1.87 4.28
N LYS A 209 -17.67 2.94 3.88
CA LYS A 209 -18.83 3.49 4.60
C LYS A 209 -20.14 2.91 4.08
N SER A 210 -20.24 2.72 2.77
CA SER A 210 -21.39 2.09 2.13
C SER A 210 -21.02 1.58 0.74
N TYR A 211 -21.74 0.59 0.25
CA TYR A 211 -21.71 0.15 -1.15
C TYR A 211 -23.11 0.18 -1.74
N LYS A 212 -23.21 0.26 -3.06
CA LYS A 212 -24.48 0.18 -3.79
C LYS A 212 -24.41 -0.90 -4.87
N ILE A 213 -25.50 -1.64 -4.98
CA ILE A 213 -25.72 -2.63 -6.02
C ILE A 213 -26.90 -2.13 -6.86
N GLU A 214 -26.69 -2.04 -8.17
CA GLU A 214 -27.67 -1.55 -9.13
C GLU A 214 -28.35 -2.73 -9.84
N ASN A 215 -29.52 -2.49 -10.43
CA ASN A 215 -30.23 -3.47 -11.27
C ASN A 215 -30.61 -4.79 -10.58
N LEU A 216 -30.96 -4.73 -9.29
CA LEU A 216 -31.50 -5.88 -8.55
C LEU A 216 -32.90 -6.28 -9.09
N SER A 217 -33.24 -7.56 -8.99
CA SER A 217 -34.58 -8.04 -9.34
C SER A 217 -35.63 -7.47 -8.36
N ARG A 218 -36.90 -7.41 -8.78
CA ARG A 218 -38.00 -6.92 -7.93
C ARG A 218 -38.18 -7.77 -6.66
N ASP A 219 -37.86 -9.05 -6.73
CA ASP A 219 -37.98 -10.01 -5.62
C ASP A 219 -36.68 -10.15 -4.82
N PHE A 220 -35.80 -9.14 -4.87
CA PHE A 220 -34.52 -9.19 -4.18
C PHE A 220 -34.69 -9.16 -2.66
N ASP A 221 -34.10 -10.16 -2.00
CA ASP A 221 -34.09 -10.28 -0.55
C ASP A 221 -33.08 -9.31 0.07
N LEU A 222 -33.59 -8.20 0.62
CA LEU A 222 -32.76 -7.20 1.30
C LEU A 222 -32.01 -7.78 2.52
N ALA A 223 -32.53 -8.82 3.17
CA ALA A 223 -31.82 -9.46 4.28
C ALA A 223 -30.54 -10.17 3.81
N LYS A 224 -30.50 -10.59 2.53
CA LYS A 224 -29.31 -11.17 1.87
C LYS A 224 -28.41 -10.12 1.23
N ALA A 225 -28.73 -8.82 1.31
CA ALA A 225 -27.87 -7.77 0.79
C ALA A 225 -26.48 -7.74 1.46
N ALA A 226 -26.39 -8.25 2.70
CA ALA A 226 -25.14 -8.42 3.42
C ALA A 226 -24.22 -9.49 2.79
N ASP A 227 -24.77 -10.50 2.11
CA ASP A 227 -23.98 -11.57 1.45
C ASP A 227 -23.20 -11.03 0.24
N TYR A 228 -23.62 -9.89 -0.33
CA TYR A 228 -22.89 -9.22 -1.40
C TYR A 228 -21.60 -8.55 -0.93
N THR A 229 -21.31 -8.50 0.38
CA THR A 229 -19.97 -8.11 0.87
C THR A 229 -18.86 -9.03 0.34
N TYR A 230 -19.21 -10.24 -0.12
CA TYR A 230 -18.28 -11.17 -0.76
C TYR A 230 -18.06 -10.92 -2.27
N GLU A 231 -18.87 -10.05 -2.89
CA GLU A 231 -18.79 -9.69 -4.31
C GLU A 231 -18.44 -8.21 -4.53
N LEU A 232 -17.99 -7.88 -5.75
CA LEU A 232 -17.71 -6.49 -6.10
C LEU A 232 -19.02 -5.74 -6.35
N ALA A 233 -19.30 -4.72 -5.54
CA ALA A 233 -20.45 -3.82 -5.71
C ALA A 233 -20.27 -2.89 -6.92
N ASP A 234 -21.34 -2.21 -7.36
CA ASP A 234 -21.29 -1.30 -8.51
C ASP A 234 -20.64 0.04 -8.18
N SER A 235 -20.85 0.51 -6.95
CA SER A 235 -20.19 1.69 -6.42
C SER A 235 -19.91 1.58 -4.92
N TYR A 236 -18.90 2.31 -4.47
CA TYR A 236 -18.48 2.39 -3.08
C TYR A 236 -18.40 3.86 -2.65
N THR A 237 -18.69 4.10 -1.38
CA THR A 237 -18.30 5.33 -0.67
C THR A 237 -17.34 4.95 0.43
N VAL A 238 -16.14 5.53 0.40
CA VAL A 238 -15.03 5.21 1.30
C VAL A 238 -14.50 6.46 1.99
N SER A 239 -13.98 6.31 3.19
CA SER A 239 -13.18 7.30 3.92
C SER A 239 -11.71 6.97 3.75
N LEU A 240 -10.88 7.93 3.37
CA LEU A 240 -9.42 7.82 3.34
C LEU A 240 -8.88 8.21 4.72
N GLU A 241 -8.45 7.24 5.52
CA GLU A 241 -8.21 7.47 6.97
C GLU A 241 -6.92 8.25 7.27
N PHE A 242 -5.99 8.28 6.31
CA PHE A 242 -4.80 9.13 6.40
C PHE A 242 -5.06 10.56 5.92
N PHE A 243 -6.20 10.84 5.29
CA PHE A 243 -6.44 12.12 4.64
C PHE A 243 -6.72 13.25 5.66
N GLU A 244 -5.92 14.32 5.61
CA GLU A 244 -6.02 15.46 6.54
C GLU A 244 -7.06 16.55 6.19
N GLY A 245 -7.83 16.41 5.11
CA GLY A 245 -8.99 17.29 4.85
C GLY A 245 -8.64 18.70 4.37
N SER A 246 -9.60 19.63 4.51
CA SER A 246 -9.41 21.08 4.30
C SER A 246 -8.48 21.73 5.33
N SER A 247 -8.13 21.00 6.40
CA SER A 247 -7.20 21.37 7.46
C SER A 247 -5.77 20.92 7.19
N ARG A 248 -5.43 20.50 5.95
CA ARG A 248 -4.08 20.07 5.57
C ARG A 248 -3.04 21.00 6.15
N THR A 249 -2.18 20.42 6.97
CA THR A 249 -1.06 21.11 7.65
C THR A 249 0.06 21.50 6.69
N GLY A 250 -0.15 21.33 5.38
CA GLY A 250 0.92 21.33 4.40
C GLY A 250 1.70 20.02 4.39
N ASP A 251 1.27 18.94 5.04
CA ASP A 251 2.01 17.68 5.10
C ASP A 251 1.63 16.70 3.97
N TYR A 252 2.03 16.98 2.71
CA TYR A 252 1.73 16.12 1.56
C TYR A 252 2.83 16.13 0.48
N VAL A 253 2.72 15.22 -0.49
CA VAL A 253 3.50 15.25 -1.74
C VAL A 253 2.54 15.35 -2.91
N LEU A 254 2.84 16.24 -3.86
CA LEU A 254 2.08 16.39 -5.09
C LEU A 254 2.59 15.39 -6.14
N PHE A 255 1.68 14.58 -6.65
CA PHE A 255 1.88 13.67 -7.77
C PHE A 255 1.29 14.27 -9.03
N ALA A 256 1.90 14.00 -10.18
CA ALA A 256 1.35 14.38 -11.47
C ALA A 256 -0.05 13.78 -11.70
N GLY A 257 -0.97 14.57 -12.26
CA GLY A 257 -2.34 14.14 -12.57
C GLY A 257 -2.41 12.98 -13.57
N ASP A 258 -1.36 12.78 -14.36
CA ASP A 258 -1.21 11.72 -15.37
C ASP A 258 -0.38 10.53 -14.89
N VAL A 259 -0.27 10.31 -13.56
CA VAL A 259 0.40 9.12 -13.02
C VAL A 259 -0.19 7.83 -13.59
N ASP A 260 0.67 7.00 -14.19
CA ASP A 260 0.26 5.69 -14.68
C ASP A 260 0.08 4.72 -13.51
N VAL A 261 -1.17 4.34 -13.26
CA VAL A 261 -1.58 3.32 -12.28
C VAL A 261 -2.03 2.02 -12.95
N THR A 262 -1.89 1.91 -14.28
CA THR A 262 -2.30 0.74 -15.04
C THR A 262 -1.51 -0.49 -14.61
N GLN A 263 -2.19 -1.64 -14.62
CA GLN A 263 -1.60 -2.91 -14.28
C GLN A 263 -1.25 -3.63 -15.59
N LYS A 264 0.05 -3.82 -15.88
CA LYS A 264 0.49 -4.57 -17.06
C LYS A 264 -0.10 -6.00 -17.03
N LEU A 265 -1.00 -6.31 -17.95
CA LEU A 265 -1.61 -7.64 -18.12
C LEU A 265 -0.52 -8.70 -18.33
N GLY A 266 -0.51 -9.74 -17.48
CA GLY A 266 0.49 -10.81 -17.54
C GLY A 266 1.82 -10.51 -16.85
N SER A 267 2.02 -9.29 -16.32
CA SER A 267 3.14 -9.02 -15.43
C SER A 267 2.87 -9.62 -14.04
N ASN A 268 3.93 -10.15 -13.41
CA ASN A 268 3.83 -10.59 -12.04
C ASN A 268 3.73 -9.34 -11.15
N THR A 269 2.54 -9.04 -10.64
CA THR A 269 2.28 -7.91 -9.72
C THR A 269 3.17 -7.94 -8.47
N LYS A 270 3.86 -9.05 -8.19
CA LYS A 270 4.88 -9.14 -7.12
C LYS A 270 6.07 -8.19 -7.34
N ASN A 271 6.36 -7.82 -8.59
CA ASN A 271 7.62 -7.20 -9.01
C ASN A 271 7.44 -5.86 -9.76
N ASP A 272 6.42 -5.07 -9.41
CA ASP A 272 6.31 -3.69 -9.93
C ASP A 272 7.31 -2.77 -9.21
N TYR A 273 8.59 -2.91 -9.56
CA TYR A 273 9.67 -2.13 -8.99
C TYR A 273 9.52 -0.64 -9.32
N ARG A 274 8.87 -0.31 -10.43
CA ARG A 274 8.61 1.06 -10.87
C ARG A 274 7.73 1.79 -9.87
N THR A 275 6.56 1.22 -9.57
CA THR A 275 5.65 1.81 -8.55
C THR A 275 6.33 1.84 -7.18
N LYS A 276 7.04 0.77 -6.78
CA LYS A 276 7.75 0.76 -5.49
C LYS A 276 8.81 1.86 -5.39
N LEU A 277 9.61 2.07 -6.44
CA LEU A 277 10.64 3.11 -6.46
C LEU A 277 10.00 4.50 -6.45
N LEU A 278 8.94 4.72 -7.23
CA LEU A 278 8.23 6.00 -7.22
C LEU A 278 7.69 6.34 -5.83
N ILE A 279 7.00 5.40 -5.17
CA ILE A 279 6.48 5.58 -3.81
C ILE A 279 7.61 5.77 -2.80
N TYR A 280 8.71 5.03 -2.93
CA TYR A 280 9.85 5.18 -2.04
C TYR A 280 10.50 6.56 -2.19
N LEU A 281 10.70 7.06 -3.41
CA LEU A 281 11.20 8.42 -3.66
C LEU A 281 10.24 9.48 -3.11
N ALA A 282 8.93 9.32 -3.31
CA ALA A 282 7.93 10.21 -2.74
C ALA A 282 7.96 10.22 -1.21
N SER A 283 8.12 9.05 -0.59
CA SER A 283 8.32 8.91 0.86
C SER A 283 9.59 9.64 1.31
N ARG A 284 10.71 9.50 0.59
CA ARG A 284 11.95 10.20 0.91
C ARG A 284 11.85 11.71 0.77
N LEU A 285 10.99 12.26 -0.09
CA LEU A 285 10.70 13.70 -0.10
C LEU A 285 10.03 14.21 1.18
N LYS A 286 9.43 13.33 1.99
CA LYS A 286 8.90 13.66 3.31
C LYS A 286 9.93 13.57 4.42
N TRP A 287 10.82 12.58 4.32
CA TRP A 287 11.85 12.32 5.33
C TRP A 287 13.11 13.16 5.15
N ASP A 288 13.53 13.32 3.90
CA ASP A 288 14.75 14.00 3.53
C ASP A 288 14.42 15.42 3.06
N SER A 289 15.32 16.36 3.34
CA SER A 289 15.33 17.65 2.68
C SER A 289 16.19 17.53 1.41
N PRO A 290 15.61 17.54 0.19
CA PRO A 290 16.39 17.40 -1.03
C PRO A 290 17.40 18.54 -1.17
N GLN A 291 18.63 18.22 -1.58
CA GLN A 291 19.63 19.24 -1.87
C GLN A 291 19.17 20.05 -3.09
N ASP A 292 19.27 21.38 -2.99
CA ASP A 292 18.77 22.33 -3.99
C ASP A 292 17.29 22.10 -4.39
N GLY A 293 16.51 21.46 -3.51
CA GLY A 293 15.09 21.15 -3.75
C GLY A 293 14.81 20.06 -4.77
N GLN A 294 15.83 19.40 -5.33
CA GLN A 294 15.65 18.39 -6.39
C GLN A 294 16.52 17.13 -6.25
N TYR A 295 17.62 17.18 -5.49
CA TYR A 295 18.55 16.05 -5.39
C TYR A 295 18.32 15.22 -4.12
N LEU A 296 17.98 13.95 -4.29
CA LEU A 296 17.87 12.96 -3.22
C LEU A 296 19.05 12.00 -3.28
N THR A 297 19.77 11.82 -2.18
CA THR A 297 20.87 10.84 -2.10
C THR A 297 20.50 9.75 -1.12
N ILE A 298 20.35 8.52 -1.63
CA ILE A 298 19.86 7.38 -0.85
C ILE A 298 20.86 6.23 -0.94
N SER A 299 21.15 5.57 0.19
CA SER A 299 21.99 4.38 0.20
C SER A 299 21.43 3.29 -0.73
N LYS A 300 22.30 2.69 -1.55
CA LYS A 300 21.92 1.59 -2.45
C LYS A 300 21.38 0.38 -1.68
N GLN A 301 21.89 0.15 -0.47
CA GLN A 301 21.40 -0.90 0.41
C GLN A 301 19.92 -0.70 0.77
N TYR A 302 19.51 0.53 1.11
CA TYR A 302 18.11 0.84 1.46
C TYR A 302 17.18 0.80 0.25
N LEU A 303 17.66 1.25 -0.91
CA LEU A 303 16.92 1.07 -2.17
C LEU A 303 16.67 -0.41 -2.44
N PHE A 304 17.70 -1.25 -2.35
CA PHE A 304 17.55 -2.67 -2.66
C PHE A 304 16.66 -3.37 -1.62
N LYS A 305 16.75 -2.96 -0.36
CA LYS A 305 15.88 -3.45 0.72
C LYS A 305 14.41 -3.13 0.45
N ASN A 306 14.07 -1.85 0.27
CA ASN A 306 12.69 -1.40 0.12
C ASN A 306 12.08 -1.72 -1.25
N LEU A 307 12.90 -2.09 -2.24
CA LEU A 307 12.43 -2.60 -3.53
C LEU A 307 12.33 -4.14 -3.58
N ASP A 308 12.65 -4.87 -2.51
CA ASP A 308 12.76 -6.34 -2.49
C ASP A 308 13.80 -6.88 -3.50
N LEU A 309 14.90 -6.15 -3.69
CA LEU A 309 16.03 -6.49 -4.55
C LEU A 309 17.26 -6.97 -3.76
N LEU A 310 17.14 -7.23 -2.46
CA LEU A 310 18.17 -7.93 -1.71
C LEU A 310 18.18 -9.42 -2.09
N GLY A 311 19.37 -10.01 -2.22
CA GLY A 311 19.50 -11.43 -2.55
C GLY A 311 20.85 -11.79 -3.16
N SER A 312 21.00 -13.07 -3.49
CA SER A 312 22.26 -13.67 -3.94
C SER A 312 22.71 -13.26 -5.34
N ASN A 313 21.82 -12.76 -6.19
CA ASN A 313 22.15 -12.34 -7.56
C ASN A 313 22.25 -10.82 -7.70
N SER A 314 23.31 -10.26 -7.11
CA SER A 314 23.57 -8.81 -7.09
C SER A 314 23.62 -8.17 -8.48
N SER A 315 24.20 -8.87 -9.47
CA SER A 315 24.29 -8.41 -10.86
C SER A 315 22.91 -8.23 -11.50
N ARG A 316 22.06 -9.26 -11.42
CA ARG A 316 20.68 -9.19 -11.94
C ARG A 316 19.87 -8.13 -11.21
N ASN A 317 19.98 -8.05 -9.89
CA ASN A 317 19.22 -7.08 -9.11
C ASN A 317 19.64 -5.64 -9.42
N ASN A 318 20.93 -5.41 -9.68
CA ASN A 318 21.43 -4.13 -10.16
C ASN A 318 20.90 -3.77 -11.57
N GLN A 319 20.82 -4.74 -12.49
CA GLN A 319 20.20 -4.52 -13.80
C GLN A 319 18.72 -4.17 -13.69
N ILE A 320 17.97 -4.86 -12.83
CA ILE A 320 16.55 -4.58 -12.57
C ILE A 320 16.40 -3.15 -12.01
N PHE A 321 17.25 -2.78 -11.05
CA PHE A 321 17.23 -1.44 -10.46
C PHE A 321 17.44 -0.36 -11.53
N TRP A 322 18.51 -0.43 -12.33
CA TRP A 322 18.80 0.61 -13.33
C TRP A 322 17.75 0.67 -14.44
N ARG A 323 17.22 -0.47 -14.89
CA ARG A 323 16.08 -0.49 -15.81
C ARG A 323 14.86 0.21 -15.21
N THR A 324 14.61 0.02 -13.91
CA THR A 324 13.50 0.69 -13.21
C THR A 324 13.71 2.20 -13.15
N VAL A 325 14.95 2.65 -12.96
CA VAL A 325 15.32 4.07 -13.02
C VAL A 325 15.09 4.64 -14.42
N GLU A 326 15.52 3.94 -15.47
CA GLU A 326 15.29 4.32 -16.86
C GLU A 326 13.79 4.42 -17.20
N GLU A 327 12.96 3.49 -16.70
CA GLU A 327 11.50 3.56 -16.85
C GLU A 327 10.92 4.85 -16.21
N LEU A 328 11.35 5.20 -14.99
CA LEU A 328 10.94 6.46 -14.34
C LEU A 328 11.53 7.72 -15.00
N GLN A 329 12.66 7.62 -15.70
CA GLN A 329 13.20 8.70 -16.54
C GLN A 329 12.35 8.92 -17.79
N GLN A 330 11.92 7.84 -18.46
CA GLN A 330 11.02 7.91 -19.61
C GLN A 330 9.66 8.51 -19.25
N GLU A 331 9.14 8.21 -18.06
CA GLU A 331 7.91 8.80 -17.51
C GLU A 331 8.11 10.24 -16.99
N GLY A 332 9.37 10.72 -16.94
CA GLY A 332 9.72 12.07 -16.55
C GLY A 332 9.69 12.34 -15.05
N TYR A 333 9.59 11.32 -14.18
CA TYR A 333 9.67 11.49 -12.72
C TYR A 333 11.10 11.76 -12.25
N ILE A 334 12.08 11.19 -12.95
CA ILE A 334 13.51 11.34 -12.69
C ILE A 334 14.16 12.05 -13.89
N LEU A 335 14.88 13.13 -13.66
CA LEU A 335 15.65 13.82 -14.71
C LEU A 335 17.03 13.21 -14.92
N GLY A 336 17.60 12.63 -13.87
CA GLY A 336 18.92 12.01 -13.87
C GLY A 336 19.15 11.15 -12.63
N ALA A 337 20.04 10.17 -12.73
CA ALA A 337 20.46 9.36 -11.60
C ALA A 337 21.91 8.91 -11.77
N GLN A 338 22.68 8.92 -10.69
CA GLN A 338 24.08 8.48 -10.71
C GLN A 338 24.47 7.74 -9.43
N GLU A 339 25.34 6.74 -9.57
CA GLU A 339 25.95 6.05 -8.43
C GLU A 339 27.14 6.85 -7.91
N LEU A 340 27.09 7.19 -6.62
CA LEU A 340 28.15 7.89 -5.92
C LEU A 340 28.95 6.90 -5.06
N PRO A 341 30.28 7.07 -4.96
CA PRO A 341 31.09 6.32 -4.02
C PRO A 341 30.64 6.70 -2.60
N GLY A 342 30.13 5.72 -1.85
CA GLY A 342 29.61 6.00 -0.51
C GLY A 342 30.63 5.78 0.61
N LYS A 343 30.29 6.27 1.80
CA LYS A 343 31.09 6.07 3.01
C LYS A 343 31.12 4.57 3.35
N ARG A 344 32.28 4.04 3.76
CA ARG A 344 32.47 2.63 4.18
C ARG A 344 32.17 1.57 3.10
N LYS A 345 32.36 1.90 1.81
CA LYS A 345 32.13 1.00 0.66
C LYS A 345 30.66 0.65 0.35
N THR A 346 29.69 1.29 1.00
CA THR A 346 28.27 1.15 0.61
C THR A 346 27.92 2.28 -0.35
N PRO A 347 27.75 2.03 -1.66
CA PRO A 347 27.44 3.09 -2.62
C PRO A 347 26.07 3.73 -2.33
N SER A 348 25.93 4.98 -2.75
CA SER A 348 24.65 5.71 -2.69
C SER A 348 24.22 6.08 -4.11
N ILE A 349 22.92 6.20 -4.34
CA ILE A 349 22.37 6.69 -5.60
C ILE A 349 21.87 8.10 -5.37
N GLN A 350 22.35 9.03 -6.18
CA GLN A 350 21.78 10.37 -6.25
C GLN A 350 20.77 10.41 -7.38
N PHE A 351 19.55 10.82 -7.07
CA PHE A 351 18.46 11.06 -8.01
C PHE A 351 18.25 12.56 -8.15
N GLN A 352 18.00 13.02 -9.37
CA GLN A 352 17.44 14.33 -9.66
C GLN A 352 15.95 14.16 -9.94
N ILE A 353 15.11 14.56 -8.98
CA ILE A 353 13.65 14.46 -9.07
C ILE A 353 13.12 15.57 -9.97
N ASN A 354 12.12 15.26 -10.80
CA ASN A 354 11.41 16.29 -11.57
C ASN A 354 10.31 16.94 -10.70
N PRO A 355 10.47 18.20 -10.26
CA PRO A 355 9.49 18.86 -9.41
C PRO A 355 8.15 19.15 -10.10
N GLN A 356 8.07 19.03 -11.43
CA GLN A 356 6.80 19.14 -12.16
C GLN A 356 5.94 17.87 -12.02
N LYS A 357 6.57 16.72 -11.76
CA LYS A 357 5.90 15.41 -11.68
C LYS A 357 5.78 14.91 -10.25
N LEU A 358 6.73 15.25 -9.38
CA LEU A 358 6.75 14.85 -7.99
C LEU A 358 7.45 15.91 -7.15
N ARG A 359 6.73 16.54 -6.21
CA ARG A 359 7.30 17.56 -5.32
C ARG A 359 6.67 17.53 -3.93
N PRO A 360 7.45 17.81 -2.87
CA PRO A 360 6.85 18.08 -1.57
C PRO A 360 5.98 19.34 -1.65
N SER A 361 4.98 19.43 -0.78
CA SER A 361 4.34 20.70 -0.47
C SER A 361 5.40 21.74 -0.05
N ALA A 362 5.21 22.99 -0.49
CA ALA A 362 5.97 24.10 0.06
C ALA A 362 5.57 24.27 1.53
N VAL A 363 6.55 24.31 2.43
CA VAL A 363 6.36 24.70 3.83
C VAL A 363 6.21 26.22 3.93
#